data_AF-A0A7V1DTT2-F1
#
_entry.id   AF-A0A7V1DTT2-F1
#
_cell.length_a   1.000
_cell.length_b   1.000
_cell.length_c   1.000
_cell.angle_alpha   90.00
_cell.angle_beta   90.00
_cell.angle_gamma   90.00
#
_symmetry.space_group_name_H-M   'P 1'
#
loop_
_entity.id
_entity.type
_entity.pdbx_description
1 polymer ?
#
loop_
_entity_poly.entity_id
_entity_poly.type
_entity_poly.pdbx_seq_one_letter_code
_entity_poly.pdbx_strand_id
1 'polypeptide(L)'
;MKEKYPKWIDEYAKSFHNGFSHMVPCSWGPVDVYVVLDLLNGSFLSKLHKTIVEIKKKNVSIENVARSFSCPSTLRAAFYWVVLEYQYSDVKNKKQFKEIIEFFIKVLNHLAKKDIFGYKSNIAHSQQEINKLLADTKWQKGSRDKARQIGKLYSSLASLVFALYRDFYPQDSHEIYGPYDASKKFGPKNILLIKHFPKIKPVEIWPEIKKLKYQDIKIFQVYKNVRFSCEIIGLHSIYKGNLIDNLVAYAVVVDGKYRNQLSQIKALTDYLAEMAIKQSSAYDSLSKEDLKKKVLEWHCYQFFNFFKLAEIDWRPTREMFEAVKNKKVPDRFELNKFPSFKEYMTSPEHEIYWLKDLY
;
A
#
# COMPACT_ATOMS: atom_id res chain seq x y z
N MET A 1 22.67 -4.88 -28.27
CA MET A 1 21.84 -3.65 -28.33
C MET A 1 21.82 -3.04 -26.94
N LYS A 2 22.17 -1.76 -26.78
CA LYS A 2 21.96 -1.06 -25.50
C LYS A 2 20.45 -0.92 -25.29
N GLU A 3 19.95 -1.30 -24.12
CA GLU A 3 18.55 -1.06 -23.73
C GLU A 3 18.24 0.43 -23.84
N LYS A 4 17.12 0.79 -24.49
CA LYS A 4 16.72 2.19 -24.71
C LYS A 4 16.08 2.85 -23.49
N TYR A 5 15.79 2.08 -22.44
CA TYR A 5 15.04 2.52 -21.27
C TYR A 5 15.76 2.14 -19.96
N PRO A 6 15.43 2.77 -18.81
CA PRO A 6 16.05 2.48 -17.53
C PRO A 6 15.77 1.06 -17.00
N LYS A 7 16.79 0.40 -16.44
CA LYS A 7 16.69 -0.96 -15.85
C LYS A 7 15.60 -1.13 -14.79
N TRP A 8 15.27 -0.06 -14.07
CA TRP A 8 14.24 -0.09 -13.03
C TRP A 8 12.87 -0.49 -13.59
N ILE A 9 12.60 -0.27 -14.88
CA ILE A 9 11.34 -0.69 -15.53
C ILE A 9 11.21 -2.21 -15.54
N ASP A 10 12.30 -2.93 -15.84
CA ASP A 10 12.28 -4.40 -15.82
C ASP A 10 12.18 -4.95 -14.38
N GLU A 11 12.75 -4.25 -13.41
CA GLU A 11 12.63 -4.60 -11.98
C GLU A 11 11.19 -4.40 -11.49
N TYR A 12 10.57 -3.28 -11.87
CA TYR A 12 9.16 -3.00 -11.61
C TYR A 12 8.27 -4.07 -12.24
N ALA A 13 8.46 -4.36 -13.53
CA ALA A 13 7.67 -5.35 -14.25
C ALA A 13 7.74 -6.74 -13.60
N LYS A 14 8.93 -7.20 -13.20
CA LYS A 14 9.09 -8.48 -12.49
C LYS A 14 8.36 -8.48 -11.15
N SER A 15 8.47 -7.39 -10.40
CA SER A 15 7.84 -7.25 -9.08
C SER A 15 6.32 -7.23 -9.17
N PHE A 16 5.78 -6.47 -10.13
CA PHE A 16 4.35 -6.38 -10.38
C PHE A 16 3.78 -7.70 -10.90
N HIS A 17 4.40 -8.28 -11.94
CA HIS A 17 3.95 -9.57 -12.49
C HIS A 17 3.95 -10.67 -11.43
N ASN A 18 5.02 -10.78 -10.62
CA ASN A 18 5.06 -11.76 -9.54
C ASN A 18 3.91 -11.55 -8.54
N GLY A 19 3.62 -10.29 -8.19
CA GLY A 19 2.54 -9.96 -7.25
C GLY A 19 1.13 -10.23 -7.76
N PHE A 20 0.90 -10.08 -9.07
CA PHE A 20 -0.45 -10.12 -9.65
C PHE A 20 -0.75 -11.42 -10.40
N SER A 21 0.27 -12.18 -10.81
CA SER A 21 0.11 -13.39 -11.63
C SER A 21 -0.67 -14.53 -10.97
N HIS A 22 -0.78 -14.51 -9.64
CA HIS A 22 -1.53 -15.49 -8.85
C HIS A 22 -2.86 -14.96 -8.32
N MET A 23 -3.22 -13.73 -8.65
CA MET A 23 -4.49 -13.14 -8.25
C MET A 23 -5.60 -13.52 -9.23
N VAL A 24 -6.85 -13.32 -8.80
CA VAL A 24 -8.06 -13.53 -9.61
C VAL A 24 -8.79 -12.19 -9.74
N PRO A 25 -8.38 -11.31 -10.68
CA PRO A 25 -8.88 -9.95 -10.77
C PRO A 25 -10.40 -9.84 -10.90
N CYS A 26 -11.05 -10.78 -11.59
CA CYS A 26 -12.52 -10.84 -11.71
C CYS A 26 -13.27 -11.04 -10.38
N SER A 27 -12.56 -11.32 -9.28
CA SER A 27 -13.14 -11.36 -7.93
C SER A 27 -13.10 -10.00 -7.21
N TRP A 28 -12.39 -9.02 -7.74
CA TRP A 28 -12.33 -7.68 -7.17
C TRP A 28 -13.58 -6.88 -7.54
N GLY A 29 -14.07 -6.07 -6.61
CA GLY A 29 -15.28 -5.31 -6.80
C GLY A 29 -15.64 -4.48 -5.56
N PRO A 30 -16.85 -3.90 -5.52
CA PRO A 30 -18.03 -4.10 -6.36
C PRO A 30 -18.15 -3.09 -7.53
N VAL A 31 -17.08 -2.39 -7.90
CA VAL A 31 -16.99 -1.64 -9.15
C VAL A 31 -15.65 -1.90 -9.82
N ASP A 32 -15.63 -1.93 -11.15
CA ASP A 32 -14.41 -2.01 -11.94
C ASP A 32 -13.64 -0.69 -11.84
N VAL A 33 -12.57 -0.69 -11.04
CA VAL A 33 -11.73 0.49 -10.80
C VAL A 33 -10.96 0.90 -12.06
N TYR A 34 -10.66 0.00 -13.00
CA TYR A 34 -9.90 0.39 -14.19
C TYR A 34 -10.78 1.21 -15.12
N VAL A 35 -12.05 0.82 -15.28
CA VAL A 35 -13.02 1.63 -16.02
C VAL A 35 -13.22 3.00 -15.37
N VAL A 36 -13.23 3.08 -14.03
CA VAL A 36 -13.29 4.38 -13.34
C VAL A 36 -12.06 5.25 -13.64
N LEU A 37 -10.85 4.66 -13.65
CA LEU A 37 -9.61 5.39 -13.92
C LEU A 37 -9.44 5.76 -15.41
N ASP A 38 -9.88 4.90 -16.33
CA ASP A 38 -9.93 5.15 -17.77
C ASP A 38 -10.73 6.42 -18.08
N LEU A 39 -11.91 6.55 -17.46
CA LEU A 39 -12.77 7.72 -17.61
C LEU A 39 -12.11 9.05 -17.19
N LEU A 40 -11.06 9.03 -16.37
CA LEU A 40 -10.40 10.25 -15.89
C LEU A 40 -9.62 10.99 -16.98
N ASN A 41 -9.21 10.30 -18.05
CA ASN A 41 -8.54 10.88 -19.22
C ASN A 41 -7.40 11.87 -18.88
N GLY A 42 -6.56 11.52 -17.91
CA GLY A 42 -5.38 12.32 -17.53
C GLY A 42 -5.66 13.51 -16.60
N SER A 43 -6.90 13.69 -16.13
CA SER A 43 -7.25 14.74 -15.17
C SER A 43 -6.52 14.58 -13.84
N PHE A 44 -6.29 13.35 -13.38
CA PHE A 44 -5.52 13.10 -12.16
C PHE A 44 -4.01 13.22 -12.40
N LEU A 45 -3.48 12.83 -13.56
CA LEU A 45 -2.10 13.13 -13.97
C LEU A 45 -1.82 14.64 -13.95
N SER A 46 -2.75 15.44 -14.43
CA SER A 46 -2.65 16.91 -14.42
C SER A 46 -2.59 17.47 -13.00
N LYS A 47 -3.42 16.94 -12.10
CA LYS A 47 -3.39 17.28 -10.68
C LYS A 47 -2.05 16.90 -10.03
N LEU A 48 -1.54 15.70 -10.28
CA LEU A 48 -0.25 15.24 -9.75
C LEU A 48 0.90 16.11 -10.26
N HIS A 49 0.94 16.40 -11.56
CA HIS A 49 1.99 17.24 -12.14
C HIS A 49 2.00 18.65 -11.53
N LYS A 50 0.83 19.29 -11.41
CA LYS A 50 0.69 20.58 -10.72
C LYS A 50 1.24 20.52 -9.29
N THR A 51 0.96 19.44 -8.57
CA THR A 51 1.45 19.21 -7.21
C THR A 51 2.98 19.11 -7.16
N ILE A 52 3.58 18.38 -8.10
CA ILE A 52 5.04 18.26 -8.22
C ILE A 52 5.68 19.61 -8.53
N VAL A 53 5.09 20.39 -9.44
CA VAL A 53 5.57 21.74 -9.79
C VAL A 53 5.57 22.66 -8.56
N GLU A 54 4.48 22.69 -7.80
CA GLU A 54 4.39 23.51 -6.58
C GLU A 54 5.36 23.06 -5.49
N ILE A 55 5.54 21.75 -5.29
CA ILE A 55 6.54 21.20 -4.36
C ILE A 55 7.96 21.63 -4.75
N LYS A 56 8.30 21.58 -6.05
CA LYS A 56 9.60 22.05 -6.57
C LYS A 56 9.77 23.55 -6.35
N LYS A 57 8.74 24.36 -6.65
CA LYS A 57 8.74 25.83 -6.44
C LYS A 57 8.94 26.20 -4.97
N LYS A 58 8.34 25.44 -4.05
CA LYS A 58 8.48 25.61 -2.60
C LYS A 58 9.77 25.03 -2.03
N ASN A 59 10.64 24.44 -2.85
CA ASN A 59 11.88 23.77 -2.44
C ASN A 59 11.66 22.74 -1.32
N VAL A 60 10.53 22.03 -1.32
CA VAL A 60 10.28 20.97 -0.34
C VAL A 60 11.26 19.84 -0.61
N SER A 61 12.01 19.45 0.43
CA SER A 61 13.00 18.37 0.30
C SER A 61 12.33 17.04 -0.08
N ILE A 62 13.04 16.23 -0.86
CA ILE A 62 12.56 14.90 -1.25
C ILE A 62 12.31 13.99 -0.04
N GLU A 63 13.05 14.18 1.06
CA GLU A 63 12.84 13.46 2.31
C GLU A 63 11.49 13.83 2.95
N ASN A 64 11.13 15.12 2.96
CA ASN A 64 9.83 15.56 3.46
C ASN A 64 8.68 15.05 2.59
N VAL A 65 8.88 15.01 1.26
CA VAL A 65 7.93 14.39 0.33
C VAL A 65 7.79 12.89 0.64
N ALA A 66 8.88 12.16 0.83
CA ALA A 66 8.85 10.74 1.18
C ALA A 66 8.07 10.49 2.47
N ARG A 67 8.27 11.31 3.51
CA ARG A 67 7.53 11.23 4.78
C ARG A 67 6.03 11.54 4.67
N SER A 68 5.57 12.12 3.54
CA SER A 68 4.15 12.35 3.31
C SER A 68 3.37 11.07 2.98
N PHE A 69 4.06 10.05 2.44
CA PHE A 69 3.49 8.74 2.18
C PHE A 69 3.54 7.86 3.42
N SER A 70 2.51 7.02 3.62
CA SER A 70 2.41 6.12 4.78
C SER A 70 3.51 5.06 4.79
N CYS A 71 3.86 4.56 3.60
CA CYS A 71 4.81 3.48 3.40
C CYS A 71 5.27 3.41 1.93
N PRO A 72 6.31 2.61 1.60
CA PRO A 72 6.70 2.37 0.22
C PRO A 72 5.57 1.76 -0.63
N SER A 73 4.77 0.85 -0.06
CA SER A 73 3.72 0.15 -0.82
C SER A 73 2.62 1.07 -1.32
N THR A 74 2.26 2.13 -0.56
CA THR A 74 1.36 3.19 -1.03
C THR A 74 1.84 3.72 -2.39
N LEU A 75 3.09 4.17 -2.46
CA LEU A 75 3.60 4.79 -3.69
C LEU A 75 3.84 3.77 -4.81
N ARG A 76 4.21 2.51 -4.49
CA ARG A 76 4.32 1.43 -5.49
C ARG A 76 2.96 1.10 -6.13
N ALA A 77 1.90 1.02 -5.33
CA ALA A 77 0.55 0.82 -5.85
C ALA A 77 0.06 2.04 -6.62
N ALA A 78 0.30 3.25 -6.11
CA ALA A 78 -0.04 4.49 -6.80
C ALA A 78 0.67 4.63 -8.15
N PHE A 79 1.92 4.17 -8.23
CA PHE A 79 2.68 4.11 -9.46
C PHE A 79 1.93 3.33 -10.54
N TYR A 80 1.39 2.16 -10.21
CA TYR A 80 0.59 1.36 -11.14
C TYR A 80 -0.63 2.13 -11.66
N TRP A 81 -1.41 2.72 -10.75
CA TRP A 81 -2.62 3.48 -11.13
C TRP A 81 -2.33 4.66 -12.05
N VAL A 82 -1.22 5.37 -11.81
CA VAL A 82 -0.78 6.51 -12.62
C VAL A 82 -0.36 6.07 -14.03
N VAL A 83 0.30 4.93 -14.18
CA VAL A 83 0.66 4.43 -15.51
C VAL A 83 -0.59 3.95 -16.27
N LEU A 84 -1.55 3.32 -15.59
CA LEU A 84 -2.82 2.93 -16.21
C LEU A 84 -3.61 4.13 -16.72
N GLU A 85 -3.78 5.19 -15.92
CA GLU A 85 -4.47 6.40 -16.40
C GLU A 85 -3.75 6.99 -17.63
N TYR A 86 -2.41 7.01 -17.64
CA TYR A 86 -1.65 7.46 -18.80
C TYR A 86 -1.89 6.56 -20.02
N GLN A 87 -1.92 5.24 -19.85
CA GLN A 87 -2.25 4.27 -20.90
C GLN A 87 -3.65 4.50 -21.47
N TYR A 88 -4.62 4.93 -20.67
CA TYR A 88 -5.99 5.15 -21.09
C TYR A 88 -6.29 6.55 -21.63
N SER A 89 -5.46 7.54 -21.29
CA SER A 89 -5.68 8.94 -21.73
C SER A 89 -5.66 9.10 -23.26
N ASP A 90 -6.65 9.76 -23.85
CA ASP A 90 -6.70 10.04 -25.30
C ASP A 90 -5.48 10.84 -25.76
N VAL A 91 -5.06 11.81 -24.93
CA VAL A 91 -3.92 12.69 -25.21
C VAL A 91 -2.71 12.29 -24.38
N LYS A 92 -1.70 11.74 -25.04
CA LYS A 92 -0.44 11.31 -24.40
C LYS A 92 0.54 12.48 -24.21
N ASN A 93 0.55 13.11 -23.04
CA ASN A 93 1.58 14.09 -22.69
C ASN A 93 2.84 13.40 -22.12
N LYS A 94 3.70 12.88 -23.01
CA LYS A 94 4.93 12.16 -22.63
C LYS A 94 5.83 12.94 -21.67
N LYS A 95 5.99 14.26 -21.88
CA LYS A 95 6.86 15.10 -21.03
C LYS A 95 6.34 15.18 -19.60
N GLN A 96 5.06 15.51 -19.44
CA GLN A 96 4.41 15.58 -18.14
C GLN A 96 4.46 14.25 -17.41
N PHE A 97 4.12 13.16 -18.11
CA PHE A 97 4.13 11.82 -17.54
C PHE A 97 5.53 11.40 -17.08
N LYS A 98 6.56 11.68 -17.90
CA LYS A 98 7.96 11.43 -17.53
C LYS A 98 8.37 12.14 -16.25
N GLU A 99 8.00 13.41 -16.11
CA GLU A 99 8.30 14.18 -14.90
C GLU A 99 7.62 13.59 -13.65
N ILE A 100 6.40 13.06 -13.76
CA ILE A 100 5.69 12.37 -12.66
C ILE A 100 6.43 11.08 -12.28
N ILE A 101 6.69 10.22 -13.26
CA ILE A 101 7.32 8.92 -13.04
C ILE A 101 8.71 9.07 -12.43
N GLU A 102 9.57 9.93 -12.99
CA GLU A 102 10.91 10.17 -12.46
C GLU A 102 10.89 10.74 -11.05
N PHE A 103 9.90 11.60 -10.75
CA PHE A 103 9.70 12.12 -9.40
C PHE A 103 9.30 11.00 -8.42
N PHE A 104 8.35 10.13 -8.78
CA PHE A 104 7.94 9.00 -7.93
C PHE A 104 9.08 8.01 -7.70
N ILE A 105 9.89 7.71 -8.71
CA ILE A 105 11.10 6.88 -8.55
C ILE A 105 12.06 7.53 -7.55
N LYS A 106 12.27 8.85 -7.62
CA LYS A 106 13.13 9.56 -6.67
C LYS A 106 12.60 9.49 -5.23
N VAL A 107 11.28 9.57 -5.04
CA VAL A 107 10.63 9.42 -3.73
C VAL A 107 10.73 7.98 -3.21
N LEU A 108 10.46 6.99 -4.07
CA LEU A 108 10.57 5.57 -3.71
C LEU A 108 11.99 5.19 -3.26
N ASN A 109 13.03 5.75 -3.90
CA ASN A 109 14.42 5.56 -3.47
C ASN A 109 14.71 6.10 -2.04
N HIS A 110 13.91 7.06 -1.55
CA HIS A 110 14.04 7.54 -0.17
C HIS A 110 13.28 6.65 0.82
N LEU A 111 12.11 6.16 0.41
CA LEU A 111 11.21 5.30 1.20
C LEU A 111 11.76 3.88 1.38
N ALA A 112 12.30 3.28 0.32
CA ALA A 112 12.83 1.93 0.32
C ALA A 112 14.37 1.97 0.25
N LYS A 113 15.03 1.44 1.29
CA LYS A 113 16.51 1.41 1.38
C LYS A 113 17.12 0.31 0.50
N LYS A 114 16.31 -0.69 0.13
CA LYS A 114 16.67 -1.80 -0.74
C LYS A 114 15.40 -2.31 -1.40
N ASP A 115 15.55 -2.89 -2.59
CA ASP A 115 14.45 -3.56 -3.30
C ASP A 115 13.27 -2.59 -3.52
N ILE A 116 13.53 -1.56 -4.34
CA ILE A 116 12.67 -0.37 -4.47
C ILE A 116 11.23 -0.75 -4.82
N PHE A 117 11.04 -1.81 -5.61
CA PHE A 117 9.73 -2.33 -6.01
C PHE A 117 9.28 -3.58 -5.26
N GLY A 118 9.98 -4.02 -4.21
CA GLY A 118 9.51 -5.10 -3.34
C GLY A 118 9.47 -6.48 -4.00
N TYR A 119 10.44 -6.83 -4.85
CA TYR A 119 10.47 -8.15 -5.50
C TYR A 119 10.66 -9.32 -4.51
N LYS A 120 11.40 -9.09 -3.42
CA LYS A 120 11.74 -10.10 -2.41
C LYS A 120 11.54 -9.62 -0.98
N SER A 121 11.66 -8.32 -0.74
CA SER A 121 11.72 -7.75 0.60
C SER A 121 11.18 -6.33 0.64
N ASN A 122 10.67 -5.91 1.80
CA ASN A 122 10.17 -4.56 2.02
C ASN A 122 11.00 -3.86 3.10
N ILE A 123 12.16 -3.36 2.70
CA ILE A 123 13.18 -2.80 3.59
C ILE A 123 13.09 -1.27 3.60
N ALA A 124 12.43 -0.73 4.63
CA ALA A 124 12.29 0.71 4.86
C ALA A 124 13.29 1.24 5.92
N HIS A 125 13.85 0.36 6.74
CA HIS A 125 14.75 0.73 7.83
C HIS A 125 16.17 0.21 7.55
N SER A 126 17.17 0.99 7.94
CA SER A 126 18.57 0.58 8.01
C SER A 126 18.80 -0.43 9.14
N GLN A 127 19.89 -1.21 9.06
CA GLN A 127 20.24 -2.14 10.13
C GLN A 127 20.54 -1.42 11.46
N GLN A 128 21.03 -0.18 11.42
CA GLN A 128 21.26 0.63 12.63
C GLN A 128 19.94 0.98 13.33
N GLU A 129 18.94 1.43 12.56
CA GLU A 129 17.59 1.71 13.08
C GLU A 129 16.94 0.45 13.65
N ILE A 130 17.11 -0.69 12.96
CA ILE A 130 16.63 -1.99 13.46
C ILE A 130 17.33 -2.39 14.74
N ASN A 131 18.66 -2.24 14.85
CA ASN A 131 19.39 -2.58 16.06
C ASN A 131 18.91 -1.73 17.26
N LYS A 132 18.65 -0.43 17.03
CA LYS A 132 18.05 0.45 18.04
C LYS A 132 16.63 0.01 18.42
N LEU A 133 15.78 -0.25 17.44
CA LEU A 133 14.43 -0.75 17.65
C LEU A 133 14.44 -2.07 18.45
N LEU A 134 15.29 -3.02 18.08
CA LEU A 134 15.46 -4.29 18.79
C LEU A 134 15.87 -4.05 20.25
N ALA A 135 16.78 -3.11 20.52
CA ALA A 135 17.21 -2.76 21.88
C ALA A 135 16.08 -2.15 22.71
N ASP A 136 15.40 -1.13 22.18
CA ASP A 136 14.44 -0.28 22.89
C ASP A 136 13.05 -0.92 23.04
N THR A 137 12.75 -1.94 22.25
CA THR A 137 11.43 -2.60 22.26
C THR A 137 11.22 -3.45 23.52
N LYS A 138 10.06 -3.25 24.18
CA LYS A 138 9.63 -4.06 25.33
C LYS A 138 9.11 -5.43 24.88
N TRP A 139 10.02 -6.34 24.55
CA TRP A 139 9.68 -7.67 24.05
C TRP A 139 8.96 -8.54 25.08
N GLN A 140 8.03 -9.35 24.59
CA GLN A 140 7.42 -10.47 25.30
C GLN A 140 7.85 -11.78 24.66
N LYS A 141 8.11 -12.80 25.49
CA LYS A 141 8.41 -14.15 25.01
C LYS A 141 7.20 -14.73 24.28
N GLY A 142 7.46 -15.27 23.09
CA GLY A 142 6.48 -16.00 22.28
C GLY A 142 6.04 -17.33 22.91
N SER A 143 4.87 -17.79 22.50
CA SER A 143 4.29 -19.10 22.82
C SER A 143 3.17 -19.36 21.82
N ARG A 144 2.71 -20.61 21.68
CA ARG A 144 1.64 -20.96 20.73
C ARG A 144 0.37 -20.13 20.93
N ASP A 145 -0.04 -19.92 22.18
CA ASP A 145 -1.28 -19.17 22.49
C ASP A 145 -1.14 -17.69 22.18
N LYS A 146 0.01 -17.09 22.52
CA LYS A 146 0.30 -15.70 22.16
C LYS A 146 0.40 -15.54 20.64
N ALA A 147 1.03 -16.48 19.94
CA ALA A 147 1.13 -16.45 18.49
C ALA A 147 -0.25 -16.50 17.82
N ARG A 148 -1.15 -17.38 18.28
CA ARG A 148 -2.53 -17.44 17.81
C ARG A 148 -3.29 -16.14 18.07
N GLN A 149 -3.15 -15.56 19.27
CA GLN A 149 -3.84 -14.32 19.60
C GLN A 149 -3.33 -13.13 18.80
N ILE A 150 -2.02 -13.05 18.53
CA ILE A 150 -1.45 -12.04 17.63
C ILE A 150 -1.92 -12.26 16.19
N GLY A 151 -2.06 -13.51 15.76
CA GLY A 151 -2.66 -13.87 14.47
C GLY A 151 -4.09 -13.34 14.35
N LYS A 152 -4.92 -13.54 15.38
CA LYS A 152 -6.29 -13.01 15.43
C LYS A 152 -6.31 -11.48 15.40
N LEU A 153 -5.45 -10.81 16.18
CA LEU A 153 -5.32 -9.35 16.15
C LEU A 153 -4.97 -8.86 14.73
N TYR A 154 -3.99 -9.49 14.08
CA TYR A 154 -3.59 -9.18 12.71
C TYR A 154 -4.75 -9.34 11.73
N SER A 155 -5.50 -10.44 11.81
CA SER A 155 -6.68 -10.66 10.96
C SER A 155 -7.74 -9.59 11.17
N SER A 156 -8.08 -9.23 12.41
CA SER A 156 -9.05 -8.17 12.70
C SER A 156 -8.60 -6.80 12.19
N LEU A 157 -7.30 -6.49 12.30
CA LEU A 157 -6.72 -5.27 11.73
C LEU A 157 -6.82 -5.26 10.21
N ALA A 158 -6.41 -6.35 9.56
CA ALA A 158 -6.50 -6.47 8.11
C ALA A 158 -7.96 -6.32 7.65
N SER A 159 -8.92 -7.01 8.28
CA SER A 159 -10.34 -6.87 7.97
C SER A 159 -10.84 -5.43 8.12
N LEU A 160 -10.45 -4.71 9.18
CA LEU A 160 -10.81 -3.30 9.34
C LEU A 160 -10.20 -2.44 8.22
N VAL A 161 -8.94 -2.66 7.86
CA VAL A 161 -8.29 -1.92 6.77
C VAL A 161 -8.99 -2.16 5.44
N PHE A 162 -9.30 -3.41 5.09
CA PHE A 162 -10.07 -3.72 3.90
C PHE A 162 -11.48 -3.11 3.95
N ALA A 163 -12.11 -2.98 5.12
CA ALA A 163 -13.39 -2.26 5.23
C ALA A 163 -13.24 -0.73 5.02
N LEU A 164 -12.12 -0.14 5.45
CA LEU A 164 -11.86 1.30 5.34
C LEU A 164 -11.37 1.74 3.94
N TYR A 165 -10.61 0.87 3.25
CA TYR A 165 -9.88 1.22 2.02
C TYR A 165 -10.19 0.30 0.83
N ARG A 166 -10.96 -0.77 1.04
CA ARG A 166 -11.29 -1.81 0.05
C ARG A 166 -10.06 -2.43 -0.60
N ASP A 167 -10.27 -3.18 -1.68
CA ASP A 167 -9.29 -4.11 -2.26
C ASP A 167 -8.09 -3.40 -2.90
N PHE A 168 -8.24 -2.14 -3.33
CA PHE A 168 -7.24 -1.43 -4.15
C PHE A 168 -6.36 -0.44 -3.39
N TYR A 169 -6.79 -0.04 -2.18
CA TYR A 169 -6.08 0.93 -1.35
C TYR A 169 -5.68 0.45 0.05
N PRO A 170 -5.67 -0.85 0.42
CA PRO A 170 -5.38 -1.26 1.79
C PRO A 170 -3.92 -0.98 2.19
N GLN A 171 -3.01 -0.84 1.23
CA GLN A 171 -1.60 -0.51 1.45
C GLN A 171 -1.38 0.81 2.19
N ASP A 172 -2.35 1.73 2.15
CA ASP A 172 -2.28 3.00 2.89
C ASP A 172 -2.33 2.82 4.40
N SER A 173 -2.85 1.68 4.86
CA SER A 173 -3.10 1.38 6.25
C SER A 173 -2.69 -0.04 6.64
N HIS A 174 -2.07 -0.82 5.74
CA HIS A 174 -1.57 -2.15 6.03
C HIS A 174 -0.25 -2.39 5.31
N GLU A 175 0.82 -2.44 6.08
CA GLU A 175 2.18 -2.64 5.57
C GLU A 175 2.91 -3.68 6.39
N ILE A 176 3.76 -4.48 5.73
CA ILE A 176 4.66 -5.42 6.40
C ILE A 176 6.07 -5.12 5.95
N TYR A 177 6.91 -4.77 6.92
CA TYR A 177 8.32 -4.50 6.70
C TYR A 177 9.18 -5.70 7.10
N GLY A 178 10.25 -5.92 6.32
CA GLY A 178 11.24 -6.96 6.57
C GLY A 178 11.55 -7.81 5.33
N PRO A 179 12.29 -8.92 5.51
CA PRO A 179 12.78 -9.43 6.78
C PRO A 179 14.03 -8.67 7.25
N TYR A 180 14.08 -8.31 8.53
CA TYR A 180 15.27 -7.71 9.14
C TYR A 180 16.03 -8.75 9.98
N ASP A 181 17.37 -8.69 9.98
CA ASP A 181 18.16 -9.59 10.82
C ASP A 181 18.02 -9.20 12.30
N ALA A 182 17.58 -10.16 13.11
CA ALA A 182 17.42 -10.03 14.55
C ALA A 182 18.41 -10.91 15.33
N SER A 183 19.41 -11.49 14.64
CA SER A 183 20.27 -12.52 15.20
C SER A 183 21.13 -12.04 16.37
N LYS A 184 21.54 -10.77 16.36
CA LYS A 184 22.34 -10.17 17.45
C LYS A 184 21.63 -10.21 18.81
N LYS A 185 20.29 -10.10 18.84
CA LYS A 185 19.50 -10.07 20.09
C LYS A 185 18.85 -11.42 20.43
N PHE A 186 18.39 -12.16 19.41
CA PHE A 186 17.57 -13.36 19.61
C PHE A 186 18.26 -14.67 19.19
N GLY A 187 19.54 -14.60 18.80
CA GLY A 187 20.33 -15.75 18.37
C GLY A 187 20.24 -16.01 16.86
N PRO A 188 21.06 -16.92 16.32
CA PRO A 188 21.22 -17.09 14.88
C PRO A 188 19.91 -17.46 14.16
N LYS A 189 19.76 -16.98 12.91
CA LYS A 189 18.62 -17.26 12.01
C LYS A 189 17.28 -16.73 12.53
N ASN A 190 17.30 -15.67 13.33
CA ASN A 190 16.10 -14.96 13.74
C ASN A 190 15.87 -13.75 12.85
N ILE A 191 14.65 -13.60 12.36
CA ILE A 191 14.22 -12.43 11.60
C ILE A 191 13.18 -11.64 12.38
N LEU A 192 13.22 -10.31 12.23
CA LEU A 192 12.17 -9.41 12.66
C LEU A 192 11.28 -9.03 11.47
N LEU A 193 9.97 -9.10 11.70
CA LEU A 193 8.94 -8.54 10.84
C LEU A 193 8.16 -7.48 11.62
N ILE A 194 7.85 -6.37 10.95
CA ILE A 194 7.09 -5.26 11.52
C ILE A 194 5.81 -5.13 10.70
N LYS A 195 4.68 -5.49 11.28
CA LYS A 195 3.36 -5.28 10.66
C LYS A 195 2.81 -3.97 11.18
N HIS A 196 2.62 -3.02 10.29
CA HIS A 196 2.25 -1.65 10.64
C HIS A 196 0.91 -1.32 10.00
N PHE A 197 -0.01 -0.87 10.85
CA PHE A 197 -1.32 -0.40 10.48
C PHE A 197 -1.45 1.09 10.80
N PRO A 198 -0.83 1.97 10.00
CA PRO A 198 -1.03 3.41 10.14
C PRO A 198 -2.45 3.77 9.70
N LYS A 199 -2.92 4.96 10.04
CA LYS A 199 -4.14 5.54 9.45
C LYS A 199 -5.41 4.68 9.59
N ILE A 200 -5.57 3.83 10.60
CA ILE A 200 -6.81 3.03 10.81
C ILE A 200 -8.03 3.86 11.24
N LYS A 201 -7.93 5.19 11.16
CA LYS A 201 -9.01 6.14 11.41
C LYS A 201 -8.95 7.30 10.38
N PRO A 202 -9.26 7.03 9.11
CA PRO A 202 -9.26 8.04 8.04
C PRO A 202 -10.54 8.89 8.03
N VAL A 203 -10.67 9.81 8.99
CA VAL A 203 -11.89 10.64 9.16
C VAL A 203 -12.21 11.52 7.96
N GLU A 204 -11.24 11.79 7.08
CA GLU A 204 -11.44 12.64 5.92
C GLU A 204 -12.27 11.97 4.81
N ILE A 205 -12.24 10.64 4.73
CA ILE A 205 -13.05 9.84 3.78
C ILE A 205 -14.22 9.13 4.47
N TRP A 206 -14.18 9.02 5.80
CA TRP A 206 -15.20 8.38 6.63
C TRP A 206 -15.46 9.21 7.91
N PRO A 207 -16.25 10.29 7.88
CA PRO A 207 -16.46 11.14 9.05
C PRO A 207 -17.05 10.41 10.27
N GLU A 208 -17.86 9.37 10.04
CA GLU A 208 -18.55 8.59 11.06
C GLU A 208 -17.60 7.79 11.98
N ILE A 209 -16.41 7.43 11.48
CA ILE A 209 -15.41 6.71 12.26
C ILE A 209 -14.58 7.61 13.18
N LYS A 210 -14.94 8.90 13.32
CA LYS A 210 -14.30 9.83 14.28
C LYS A 210 -14.29 9.28 15.72
N LYS A 211 -15.20 8.36 16.04
CA LYS A 211 -15.28 7.67 17.35
C LYS A 211 -14.31 6.49 17.51
N LEU A 212 -13.60 6.07 16.45
CA LEU A 212 -12.59 5.02 16.57
C LEU A 212 -11.51 5.44 17.57
N LYS A 213 -11.15 4.52 18.47
CA LYS A 213 -10.24 4.77 19.59
C LYS A 213 -8.77 4.88 19.18
N TYR A 214 -8.37 4.20 18.12
CA TYR A 214 -6.97 3.99 17.76
C TYR A 214 -6.68 4.52 16.35
N GLN A 215 -5.45 4.98 16.13
CA GLN A 215 -4.99 5.58 14.86
C GLN A 215 -3.82 4.80 14.24
N ASP A 216 -2.93 4.27 15.07
CA ASP A 216 -1.69 3.61 14.65
C ASP A 216 -1.46 2.35 15.48
N ILE A 217 -1.30 1.20 14.81
CA ILE A 217 -1.02 -0.07 15.47
C ILE A 217 0.18 -0.75 14.81
N LYS A 218 1.18 -1.15 15.60
CA LYS A 218 2.35 -1.90 15.16
C LYS A 218 2.46 -3.21 15.89
N ILE A 219 2.64 -4.30 15.15
CA ILE A 219 2.92 -5.63 15.66
C ILE A 219 4.34 -6.00 15.23
N PHE A 220 5.22 -6.12 16.21
CA PHE A 220 6.58 -6.60 16.03
C PHE A 220 6.60 -8.10 16.31
N GLN A 221 7.16 -8.90 15.39
CA GLN A 221 7.26 -10.35 15.57
C GLN A 221 8.66 -10.82 15.18
N VAL A 222 9.31 -11.54 16.10
CA VAL A 222 10.59 -12.20 15.84
C VAL A 222 10.34 -13.67 15.65
N TYR A 223 10.78 -14.20 14.51
CA TYR A 223 10.63 -15.61 14.15
C TYR A 223 11.99 -16.26 13.98
N LYS A 224 12.09 -17.53 14.39
CA LYS A 224 13.24 -18.40 14.11
C LYS A 224 12.89 -19.35 12.97
N ASN A 225 13.82 -19.67 12.06
CA ASN A 225 13.59 -20.67 11.01
C ASN A 225 12.36 -20.42 10.09
N VAL A 226 11.85 -19.19 10.04
CA VAL A 226 10.80 -18.77 9.10
C VAL A 226 11.46 -18.00 7.98
N ARG A 227 11.16 -18.35 6.73
CA ARG A 227 11.51 -17.53 5.58
C ARG A 227 10.33 -16.62 5.25
N PHE A 228 10.63 -15.37 4.97
CA PHE A 228 9.67 -14.36 4.56
C PHE A 228 10.11 -13.77 3.23
N SER A 229 9.15 -13.60 2.34
CA SER A 229 9.27 -12.71 1.18
C SER A 229 7.99 -11.90 1.08
N CYS A 230 8.05 -10.78 0.37
CA CYS A 230 6.87 -10.03 -0.03
C CYS A 230 6.94 -9.77 -1.53
N GLU A 231 5.83 -9.27 -2.05
CA GLU A 231 5.71 -8.81 -3.42
C GLU A 231 5.67 -7.28 -3.44
N ILE A 232 5.29 -6.69 -4.58
CA ILE A 232 5.31 -5.23 -4.79
C ILE A 232 4.53 -4.44 -3.73
N ILE A 233 3.51 -5.04 -3.13
CA ILE A 233 2.79 -4.51 -1.98
C ILE A 233 3.20 -5.36 -0.77
N GLY A 234 3.74 -4.74 0.29
CA GLY A 234 4.33 -5.48 1.40
C GLY A 234 3.34 -6.35 2.20
N LEU A 235 2.04 -6.00 2.18
CA LEU A 235 0.99 -6.85 2.75
C LEU A 235 0.77 -8.17 1.97
N HIS A 236 1.22 -8.27 0.72
CA HIS A 236 1.28 -9.51 -0.05
C HIS A 236 2.52 -10.32 0.39
N SER A 237 2.50 -10.70 1.66
CA SER A 237 3.57 -11.43 2.30
C SER A 237 3.41 -12.93 2.16
N ILE A 238 4.51 -13.61 1.82
CA ILE A 238 4.60 -15.07 1.73
C ILE A 238 5.48 -15.56 2.87
N TYR A 239 4.96 -16.52 3.62
CA TYR A 239 5.66 -17.16 4.73
C TYR A 239 5.95 -18.62 4.40
N LYS A 240 7.18 -19.08 4.69
CA LYS A 240 7.54 -20.51 4.67
C LYS A 240 8.06 -20.91 6.05
N GLY A 241 7.39 -21.88 6.66
CA GLY A 241 7.65 -22.36 8.02
C GLY A 241 6.43 -22.18 8.94
N ASN A 242 6.46 -22.82 10.11
CA ASN A 242 5.35 -22.78 11.07
C ASN A 242 5.45 -21.51 11.93
N LEU A 243 4.60 -20.51 11.66
CA LEU A 243 4.61 -19.22 12.37
C LEU A 243 4.24 -19.33 13.86
N ILE A 244 3.40 -20.30 14.22
CA ILE A 244 2.90 -20.46 15.59
C ILE A 244 3.99 -21.01 16.50
N ASP A 245 4.69 -22.06 16.05
CA ASP A 245 5.73 -22.73 16.83
C ASP A 245 7.07 -21.98 16.81
N ASN A 246 7.29 -21.14 15.81
CA ASN A 246 8.55 -20.42 15.63
C ASN A 246 8.52 -18.96 16.07
N LEU A 247 7.43 -18.48 16.67
CA LEU A 247 7.41 -17.13 17.26
C LEU A 247 8.29 -17.09 18.52
N VAL A 248 9.41 -16.38 18.44
CA VAL A 248 10.38 -16.23 19.54
C VAL A 248 9.98 -15.10 20.47
N ALA A 249 9.65 -13.95 19.91
CA ALA A 249 9.28 -12.76 20.67
C ALA A 249 8.30 -11.90 19.90
N TYR A 250 7.56 -11.06 20.61
CA TYR A 250 6.68 -10.08 20.01
C TYR A 250 6.55 -8.82 20.86
N ALA A 251 6.04 -7.76 20.25
CA ALA A 251 5.53 -6.59 20.94
C ALA A 251 4.36 -6.00 20.14
N VAL A 252 3.39 -5.41 20.83
CA VAL A 252 2.28 -4.68 20.23
C VAL A 252 2.33 -3.25 20.74
N VAL A 253 2.34 -2.28 19.82
CA VAL A 253 2.31 -0.85 20.11
C VAL A 253 1.05 -0.27 19.50
N VAL A 254 0.28 0.47 20.30
CA VAL A 254 -0.95 1.15 19.90
C VAL A 254 -0.81 2.61 20.28
N ASP A 255 -0.86 3.50 19.29
CA ASP A 255 -0.69 4.95 19.44
C ASP A 255 0.54 5.30 20.30
N GLY A 256 1.68 4.66 20.00
CA GLY A 256 2.95 4.84 20.72
C GLY A 256 3.05 4.16 22.08
N LYS A 257 2.01 3.48 22.57
CA LYS A 257 2.00 2.81 23.88
C LYS A 257 2.02 1.28 23.73
N TYR A 258 2.84 0.60 24.52
CA TYR A 258 2.89 -0.87 24.54
C TYR A 258 1.60 -1.47 25.10
N ARG A 259 1.04 -2.46 24.38
CA ARG A 259 -0.16 -3.25 24.72
C ARG A 259 0.14 -4.74 24.67
N ASN A 260 1.15 -5.13 25.44
CA ASN A 260 1.77 -6.44 25.38
C ASN A 260 1.05 -7.53 26.19
N GLN A 261 0.12 -7.16 27.08
CA GLN A 261 -0.61 -8.14 27.88
C GLN A 261 -1.66 -8.85 27.01
N LEU A 262 -1.76 -10.17 27.16
CA LEU A 262 -2.65 -10.99 26.32
C LEU A 262 -4.12 -10.56 26.42
N SER A 263 -4.59 -10.17 27.62
CA SER A 263 -5.93 -9.63 27.84
C SER A 263 -6.17 -8.32 27.09
N GLN A 264 -5.19 -7.42 27.04
CA GLN A 264 -5.25 -6.18 26.27
C GLN A 264 -5.31 -6.45 24.76
N ILE A 265 -4.51 -7.42 24.29
CA ILE A 265 -4.52 -7.83 22.87
C ILE A 265 -5.87 -8.44 22.50
N LYS A 266 -6.47 -9.26 23.38
CA LYS A 266 -7.81 -9.82 23.16
C LYS A 266 -8.88 -8.74 23.08
N ALA A 267 -8.94 -7.84 24.06
CA ALA A 267 -9.88 -6.73 24.06
C ALA A 267 -9.72 -5.83 22.81
N LEU A 268 -8.48 -5.59 22.38
CA LEU A 268 -8.18 -4.87 21.15
C LEU A 268 -8.69 -5.61 19.91
N THR A 269 -8.49 -6.93 19.85
CA THR A 269 -8.95 -7.79 18.76
C THR A 269 -10.47 -7.73 18.63
N ASP A 270 -11.19 -7.94 19.74
CA ASP A 270 -12.66 -7.96 19.77
C ASP A 270 -13.23 -6.60 19.34
N TYR A 271 -12.66 -5.50 19.85
CA TYR A 271 -13.03 -4.15 19.45
C TYR A 271 -12.82 -3.90 17.94
N LEU A 272 -11.66 -4.26 17.39
CA LEU A 272 -11.35 -4.04 15.97
C LEU A 272 -12.22 -4.89 15.05
N ALA A 273 -12.53 -6.13 15.45
CA ALA A 273 -13.44 -7.00 14.71
C ALA A 273 -14.85 -6.40 14.63
N GLU A 274 -15.36 -5.87 15.75
CA GLU A 274 -16.66 -5.18 15.78
C GLU A 274 -16.66 -3.95 14.84
N MET A 275 -15.58 -3.17 14.84
CA MET A 275 -15.46 -2.00 13.97
C MET A 275 -15.36 -2.39 12.49
N ALA A 276 -14.66 -3.49 12.17
CA ALA A 276 -14.57 -4.00 10.81
C ALA A 276 -15.97 -4.40 10.28
N ILE A 277 -16.78 -5.07 11.09
CA ILE A 277 -18.16 -5.43 10.74
C ILE A 277 -18.99 -4.17 10.47
N LYS A 278 -18.98 -3.21 11.39
CA LYS A 278 -19.72 -1.95 11.25
C LYS A 278 -19.33 -1.18 9.99
N GLN A 279 -18.03 -1.07 9.72
CA GLN A 279 -17.55 -0.36 8.53
C GLN A 279 -17.87 -1.12 7.24
N SER A 280 -17.78 -2.45 7.25
CA SER A 280 -18.19 -3.26 6.09
C SER A 280 -19.66 -3.03 5.77
N SER A 281 -20.54 -3.03 6.77
CA SER A 281 -21.97 -2.75 6.55
C SER A 281 -22.23 -1.35 6.00
N ALA A 282 -21.52 -0.33 6.51
CA ALA A 282 -21.61 1.04 5.98
C ALA A 282 -21.20 1.10 4.50
N TYR A 283 -20.12 0.41 4.16
CA TYR A 283 -19.65 0.29 2.79
C TYR A 283 -20.66 -0.44 1.88
N ASP A 284 -21.16 -1.60 2.30
CA ASP A 284 -22.08 -2.44 1.52
C ASP A 284 -23.43 -1.73 1.27
N SER A 285 -23.75 -0.68 2.04
CA SER A 285 -24.93 0.17 1.84
C SER A 285 -24.75 1.28 0.80
N LEU A 286 -23.54 1.51 0.27
CA LEU A 286 -23.30 2.56 -0.71
C LEU A 286 -23.96 2.22 -2.05
N SER A 287 -24.59 3.24 -2.67
CA SER A 287 -25.04 3.12 -4.05
C SER A 287 -23.85 2.99 -5.00
N LYS A 288 -24.08 2.45 -6.20
CA LYS A 288 -23.04 2.35 -7.23
C LYS A 288 -22.44 3.71 -7.61
N GLU A 289 -23.24 4.77 -7.63
CA GLU A 289 -22.74 6.13 -7.87
C GLU A 289 -21.85 6.64 -6.73
N ASP A 290 -22.21 6.34 -5.48
CA ASP A 290 -21.40 6.72 -4.34
C ASP A 290 -20.12 5.90 -4.24
N LEU A 291 -20.14 4.63 -4.69
CA LEU A 291 -18.96 3.81 -4.84
C LEU A 291 -17.96 4.40 -5.83
N LYS A 292 -18.41 4.91 -6.99
CA LYS A 292 -17.52 5.60 -7.95
C LYS A 292 -16.88 6.82 -7.32
N LYS A 293 -17.65 7.66 -6.63
CA LYS A 293 -17.13 8.83 -5.90
C LYS A 293 -16.10 8.41 -4.85
N LYS A 294 -16.39 7.34 -4.11
CA LYS A 294 -15.50 6.81 -3.07
C LYS A 294 -14.20 6.27 -3.66
N VAL A 295 -14.23 5.62 -4.83
CA VAL A 295 -13.02 5.22 -5.56
C VAL A 295 -12.14 6.43 -5.87
N LEU A 296 -12.72 7.52 -6.38
CA LEU A 296 -11.95 8.75 -6.63
C LEU A 296 -11.37 9.34 -5.34
N GLU A 297 -12.15 9.35 -4.25
CA GLU A 297 -11.69 9.80 -2.94
C GLU A 297 -10.51 8.97 -2.45
N TRP A 298 -10.58 7.64 -2.47
CA TRP A 298 -9.46 6.77 -2.09
C TRP A 298 -8.24 6.98 -2.99
N HIS A 299 -8.46 7.04 -4.30
CA HIS A 299 -7.41 7.26 -5.28
C HIS A 299 -6.64 8.56 -5.01
N CYS A 300 -7.34 9.62 -4.58
CA CYS A 300 -6.72 10.86 -4.16
C CYS A 300 -6.15 10.83 -2.73
N TYR A 301 -6.81 10.13 -1.80
CA TYR A 301 -6.47 10.12 -0.38
C TYR A 301 -5.09 9.49 -0.10
N GLN A 302 -4.65 8.54 -0.93
CA GLN A 302 -3.29 7.99 -0.83
C GLN A 302 -2.20 9.07 -0.98
N PHE A 303 -2.55 10.23 -1.55
CA PHE A 303 -1.70 11.43 -1.70
C PHE A 303 -2.10 12.58 -0.77
N PHE A 304 -2.93 12.36 0.25
CA PHE A 304 -3.47 13.41 1.12
C PHE A 304 -2.41 14.38 1.68
N ASN A 305 -1.36 13.85 2.30
CA ASN A 305 -0.27 14.68 2.83
C ASN A 305 0.62 15.26 1.73
N PHE A 306 0.76 14.57 0.60
CA PHE A 306 1.50 15.05 -0.56
C PHE A 306 0.85 16.29 -1.17
N PHE A 307 -0.48 16.28 -1.34
CA PHE A 307 -1.25 17.45 -1.76
C PHE A 307 -1.19 18.59 -0.73
N LYS A 308 -1.24 18.27 0.57
CA LYS A 308 -1.06 19.27 1.64
C LYS A 308 0.29 19.99 1.58
N LEU A 309 1.39 19.30 1.27
CA LEU A 309 2.71 19.93 1.09
C LEU A 309 2.71 20.98 -0.03
N ALA A 310 1.89 20.76 -1.07
CA ALA A 310 1.71 21.70 -2.17
C ALA A 310 0.64 22.77 -1.91
N GLU A 311 -0.08 22.71 -0.79
CA GLU A 311 -1.30 23.51 -0.53
C GLU A 311 -2.37 23.33 -1.62
N ILE A 312 -2.50 22.11 -2.16
CA ILE A 312 -3.53 21.74 -3.12
C ILE A 312 -4.60 20.93 -2.40
N ASP A 313 -5.88 21.15 -2.71
CA ASP A 313 -6.97 20.32 -2.17
C ASP A 313 -6.76 18.87 -2.61
N TRP A 314 -6.73 17.97 -1.64
CA TRP A 314 -6.53 16.56 -1.88
C TRP A 314 -7.75 15.93 -2.54
N ARG A 315 -8.97 16.46 -2.37
CA ARG A 315 -10.20 15.86 -2.90
C ARG A 315 -10.23 15.76 -4.43
N PRO A 316 -10.98 14.81 -5.01
CA PRO A 316 -11.16 14.75 -6.46
C PRO A 316 -11.66 16.10 -7.01
N THR A 317 -11.16 16.49 -8.18
CA THR A 317 -11.59 17.74 -8.82
C THR A 317 -13.03 17.59 -9.35
N ARG A 318 -13.69 18.72 -9.64
CA ARG A 318 -14.99 18.71 -10.30
C ARG A 318 -14.95 17.96 -11.63
N GLU A 319 -13.87 18.12 -12.39
CA GLU A 319 -13.63 17.41 -13.66
C GLU A 319 -13.63 15.88 -13.46
N MET A 320 -12.89 15.39 -12.46
CA MET A 320 -12.86 13.95 -12.14
C MET A 320 -14.25 13.41 -11.76
N PHE A 321 -15.03 14.18 -10.98
CA PHE A 321 -16.40 13.77 -10.63
C PHE A 321 -17.33 13.72 -11.85
N GLU A 322 -17.31 14.75 -12.70
CA GLU A 322 -18.16 14.77 -13.89
C GLU A 322 -17.74 13.71 -14.92
N ALA A 323 -16.47 13.33 -14.96
CA ALA A 323 -15.96 12.26 -15.84
C ALA A 323 -16.61 10.90 -15.57
N VAL A 324 -16.92 10.57 -14.31
CA VAL A 324 -17.46 9.25 -13.91
C VAL A 324 -18.98 9.25 -13.70
N LYS A 325 -19.57 10.43 -13.52
CA LYS A 325 -20.99 10.61 -13.19
C LYS A 325 -21.90 10.02 -14.25
N ASN A 326 -22.85 9.18 -13.84
CA ASN A 326 -23.82 8.51 -14.72
C ASN A 326 -23.19 7.65 -15.83
N LYS A 327 -21.87 7.40 -15.80
CA LYS A 327 -21.20 6.49 -16.75
C LYS A 327 -21.42 5.05 -16.35
N LYS A 328 -21.59 4.14 -17.31
CA LYS A 328 -21.71 2.71 -17.00
C LYS A 328 -20.33 2.17 -16.59
N VAL A 329 -20.23 1.65 -15.36
CA VAL A 329 -19.03 0.98 -14.82
C VAL A 329 -19.45 -0.44 -14.47
N PRO A 330 -18.76 -1.50 -14.91
CA PRO A 330 -19.06 -2.88 -14.49
C PRO A 330 -18.91 -3.09 -12.97
N ASP A 331 -19.53 -4.13 -12.42
CA ASP A 331 -19.38 -4.44 -10.98
C ASP A 331 -18.04 -5.11 -10.66
N ARG A 332 -17.43 -5.73 -11.67
CA ARG A 332 -16.24 -6.56 -11.55
C ARG A 332 -15.40 -6.44 -12.81
N PHE A 333 -14.14 -6.83 -12.65
CA PHE A 333 -13.16 -6.89 -13.71
C PHE A 333 -13.47 -7.99 -14.72
N GLU A 334 -13.25 -7.68 -16.00
CA GLU A 334 -13.29 -8.63 -17.10
C GLU A 334 -11.90 -9.27 -17.35
N LEU A 335 -11.11 -9.51 -16.29
CA LEU A 335 -9.81 -10.16 -16.39
C LEU A 335 -9.79 -11.45 -15.55
N ASN A 336 -9.92 -12.59 -16.23
CA ASN A 336 -9.96 -13.90 -15.59
C ASN A 336 -8.58 -14.45 -15.20
N LYS A 337 -7.53 -14.00 -15.88
CA LYS A 337 -6.15 -14.42 -15.63
C LYS A 337 -5.18 -13.31 -16.03
N PHE A 338 -4.14 -13.12 -15.23
CA PHE A 338 -3.05 -12.21 -15.56
C PHE A 338 -2.24 -12.75 -16.77
N PRO A 339 -1.77 -11.88 -17.70
CA PRO A 339 -0.99 -12.28 -18.87
C PRO A 339 0.31 -13.02 -18.50
N SER A 340 0.87 -13.74 -19.49
CA SER A 340 2.22 -14.29 -19.32
C SER A 340 3.25 -13.17 -19.15
N PHE A 341 4.39 -13.43 -18.49
CA PHE A 341 5.40 -12.36 -18.30
C PHE A 341 5.93 -11.82 -19.64
N LYS A 342 6.06 -12.67 -20.66
CA LYS A 342 6.48 -12.26 -22.01
C LYS A 342 5.50 -11.27 -22.62
N GLU A 343 4.21 -11.60 -22.59
CA GLU A 343 3.11 -10.77 -23.10
C GLU A 343 3.00 -9.45 -22.33
N TYR A 344 3.02 -9.53 -20.99
CA TYR A 344 3.02 -8.38 -20.09
C TYR A 344 4.13 -7.37 -20.41
N MET A 345 5.31 -7.85 -20.81
CA MET A 345 6.46 -7.01 -21.13
C MET A 345 6.40 -6.31 -22.49
N THR A 346 5.53 -6.76 -23.41
CA THR A 346 5.56 -6.33 -24.82
C THR A 346 4.23 -5.80 -25.35
N SER A 347 3.10 -6.13 -24.73
CA SER A 347 1.78 -5.73 -25.23
C SER A 347 1.46 -4.27 -24.89
N PRO A 348 0.95 -3.45 -25.84
CA PRO A 348 0.44 -2.11 -25.56
C PRO A 348 -0.82 -2.10 -24.67
N GLU A 349 -1.42 -3.27 -24.42
CA GLU A 349 -2.52 -3.44 -23.46
C GLU A 349 -2.04 -3.40 -21.99
N HIS A 350 -0.72 -3.41 -21.77
CA HIS A 350 -0.13 -3.41 -20.44
C HIS A 350 0.78 -2.21 -20.22
N GLU A 351 0.82 -1.78 -18.97
CA GLU A 351 1.45 -0.55 -18.51
C GLU A 351 2.97 -0.52 -18.77
N ILE A 352 3.61 -1.69 -18.85
CA ILE A 352 5.06 -1.81 -19.09
C ILE A 352 5.44 -1.33 -20.48
N TYR A 353 4.60 -1.56 -21.49
CA TYR A 353 4.87 -1.04 -22.84
C TYR A 353 4.97 0.49 -22.82
N TRP A 354 4.03 1.15 -22.14
CA TRP A 354 3.96 2.61 -22.03
C TRP A 354 5.12 3.19 -21.22
N LEU A 355 5.60 2.49 -20.18
CA LEU A 355 6.81 2.88 -19.46
C LEU A 355 8.06 2.81 -20.33
N LYS A 356 8.16 1.80 -21.22
CA LYS A 356 9.30 1.69 -22.14
C LYS A 356 9.25 2.73 -23.24
N ASP A 357 8.07 3.00 -23.82
CA ASP A 357 7.85 4.03 -24.85
C ASP A 357 8.09 5.48 -24.37
N LEU A 358 8.22 5.66 -23.06
CA LEU A 358 8.57 6.93 -22.42
C LEU A 358 10.04 7.35 -22.64
N TYR A 359 10.92 6.40 -23.03
CA TYR A 359 12.37 6.57 -23.17
C TYR A 359 12.83 6.14 -24.57
#